data_AF-A0A523UKP2-F1
#
_entry.id   AF-A0A523UKP2-F1
#
_cell.length_a   1.000
_cell.length_b   1.000
_cell.length_c   1.000
_cell.angle_alpha   90.00
_cell.angle_beta   90.00
_cell.angle_gamma   90.00
#
_symmetry.space_group_name_H-M   'P 1'
#
loop_
_entity.id
_entity.type
_entity.pdbx_description
1 polymer ?
#
loop_
_entity_poly.entity_id
_entity_poly.type
_entity_poly.pdbx_seq_one_letter_code
_entity_poly.pdbx_strand_id
1 'polypeptide(L)'
;MRQYRGDFVFRTVTAGNTQVRRLGYLTAISQILPSSTPTTDSIIKNLAIWASENQEHLEEYARERDGQGAINPEYQSGPKRYLEAADGLQFVARTGGKIVLSRFGELLRTLACLEKAKNPFSLSHAELLFCTYWLLLNDADFLLLVMDAASQGRGLQLRGLQAQFQCRFIERLEAKRDLVTDIAVREELRDAIQRARNKWQTPERYAEHIVPTRAGWLLDLGFLEPSEFKKKRYVLSSQGTRLREALEPIPSTNLRDVTGDWLWGKSFTAIEESLDGMAGKTRWGDLSDQERRDLLEEPMRKAFQHFPLLGMRACSMLPTLIYCVIVLIVKHGIQVNLADLASWINEQVTPVGFPYRIHLSPLEADSYIQMID
;
A
#
# COMPACT_ATOMS: atom_id res chain seq x y z
N MET A 1 1.49 6.31 13.10
CA MET A 1 0.54 5.29 13.60
C MET A 1 0.50 5.14 15.11
N ARG A 2 1.59 5.34 15.88
CA ARG A 2 1.49 5.30 17.36
C ARG A 2 0.47 6.27 17.96
N GLN A 3 0.29 7.44 17.32
CA GLN A 3 -0.69 8.45 17.73
C GLN A 3 -2.17 8.01 17.56
N TYR A 4 -2.44 6.93 16.81
CA TYR A 4 -3.81 6.46 16.51
C TYR A 4 -3.98 4.95 16.72
N ARG A 5 -3.27 4.39 17.71
CA ARG A 5 -3.48 2.99 18.11
C ARG A 5 -4.92 2.79 18.59
N GLY A 6 -5.58 1.75 18.09
CA GLY A 6 -6.97 1.43 18.37
C GLY A 6 -8.06 2.17 17.57
N ASP A 7 -7.76 3.32 16.94
CA ASP A 7 -8.80 4.13 16.30
C ASP A 7 -9.04 3.80 14.81
N PHE A 8 -10.31 3.94 14.40
CA PHE A 8 -10.73 3.96 13.00
C PHE A 8 -10.50 5.35 12.38
N VAL A 9 -9.33 5.57 11.80
CA VAL A 9 -8.94 6.85 11.18
C VAL A 9 -9.44 6.96 9.73
N PHE A 10 -9.63 8.20 9.27
CA PHE A 10 -9.88 8.55 7.87
C PHE A 10 -8.63 8.32 7.00
N ARG A 11 -8.77 7.59 5.89
CA ARG A 11 -7.67 7.13 5.02
C ARG A 11 -8.10 7.19 3.56
N THR A 12 -7.77 8.30 2.90
CA THR A 12 -7.98 8.46 1.44
C THR A 12 -6.81 9.15 0.78
N VAL A 13 -6.36 8.62 -0.35
CA VAL A 13 -5.44 9.30 -1.26
C VAL A 13 -6.25 10.09 -2.28
N THR A 14 -6.20 11.41 -2.17
CA THR A 14 -6.98 12.32 -3.03
C THR A 14 -6.23 12.75 -4.29
N ALA A 15 -4.89 12.64 -4.32
CA ALA A 15 -4.11 12.85 -5.54
C ALA A 15 -4.34 11.70 -6.52
N GLY A 16 -4.53 12.02 -7.81
CA GLY A 16 -4.78 10.99 -8.85
C GLY A 16 -6.25 10.82 -9.25
N ASN A 17 -7.03 11.90 -9.27
CA ASN A 17 -8.26 11.93 -10.04
C ASN A 17 -7.94 11.62 -11.51
N THR A 18 -8.39 10.46 -11.96
CA THR A 18 -8.46 9.96 -13.35
C THR A 18 -7.28 9.06 -13.77
N GLN A 19 -7.58 7.79 -14.07
CA GLN A 19 -6.82 6.86 -14.92
C GLN A 19 -5.57 6.14 -14.35
N VAL A 20 -5.24 6.28 -13.06
CA VAL A 20 -4.10 5.57 -12.44
C VAL A 20 -4.50 4.14 -12.04
N ARG A 21 -4.79 3.27 -13.01
CA ARG A 21 -5.42 1.96 -12.72
C ARG A 21 -4.44 0.82 -12.53
N ARG A 22 -3.15 1.01 -12.80
CA ARG A 22 -2.13 -0.04 -12.74
C ARG A 22 -1.02 0.27 -11.75
N LEU A 23 -0.88 -0.54 -10.72
CA LEU A 23 0.15 -0.38 -9.69
C LEU A 23 1.56 -0.56 -10.24
N GLY A 24 1.74 -1.37 -11.29
CA GLY A 24 3.06 -1.58 -11.92
C GLY A 24 3.73 -0.29 -12.41
N TYR A 25 2.98 0.74 -12.80
CA TYR A 25 3.57 2.03 -13.13
C TYR A 25 4.14 2.77 -11.91
N LEU A 26 3.61 2.55 -10.71
CA LEU A 26 4.16 3.11 -9.47
C LEU A 26 5.49 2.45 -9.13
N THR A 27 5.59 1.12 -9.31
CA THR A 27 6.88 0.41 -9.27
C THR A 27 7.85 0.96 -10.32
N ALA A 28 7.40 1.14 -11.56
CA ALA A 28 8.23 1.68 -12.63
C ALA A 28 8.76 3.08 -12.31
N ILE A 29 7.93 3.98 -11.75
CA ILE A 29 8.38 5.30 -11.26
C ILE A 29 9.53 5.15 -10.25
N SER A 30 9.40 4.21 -9.32
CA SER A 30 10.46 3.98 -8.31
C SER A 30 11.79 3.53 -8.93
N GLN A 31 11.73 2.78 -10.04
CA GLN A 31 12.90 2.26 -10.75
C GLN A 31 13.52 3.27 -11.73
N ILE A 32 12.69 4.11 -12.36
CA ILE A 32 13.12 5.12 -13.33
C ILE A 32 13.83 6.29 -12.63
N LEU A 33 13.40 6.64 -11.41
CA LEU A 33 13.99 7.74 -10.66
C LEU A 33 15.47 7.42 -10.33
N PRO A 34 16.42 8.14 -10.95
CA PRO A 34 17.84 7.93 -10.70
C PRO A 34 18.19 8.39 -9.28
N SER A 35 19.42 8.10 -8.84
CA SER A 35 19.96 8.71 -7.61
C SER A 35 20.19 10.22 -7.77
N SER A 36 20.24 10.73 -9.00
CA SER A 36 20.23 12.17 -9.28
C SER A 36 18.82 12.76 -9.08
N THR A 37 18.71 14.09 -9.00
CA THR A 37 17.44 14.78 -8.73
C THR A 37 16.84 15.36 -10.03
N PRO A 38 16.09 14.57 -10.83
CA PRO A 38 15.56 15.03 -12.11
C PRO A 38 14.45 16.05 -11.94
N THR A 39 14.19 16.78 -13.02
CA THR A 39 13.02 17.65 -13.13
C THR A 39 11.75 16.82 -13.33
N THR A 40 10.60 17.41 -12.99
CA THR A 40 9.28 16.78 -13.19
C THR A 40 9.07 16.34 -14.64
N ASP A 41 9.41 17.19 -15.61
CA ASP A 41 9.22 16.92 -17.03
C ASP A 41 10.09 15.75 -17.53
N SER A 42 11.31 15.63 -17.00
CA SER A 42 12.19 14.51 -17.33
C SER A 42 11.57 13.18 -16.88
N ILE A 43 10.94 13.13 -15.72
CA ILE A 43 10.28 11.92 -15.21
C ILE A 43 9.04 11.58 -16.03
N ILE A 44 8.21 12.57 -16.36
CA ILE A 44 7.04 12.39 -17.22
C ILE A 44 7.47 11.80 -18.57
N LYS A 45 8.52 12.33 -19.18
CA LYS A 45 9.06 11.83 -20.45
C LYS A 45 9.60 10.41 -20.33
N ASN A 46 10.41 10.13 -19.30
CA ASN A 46 10.99 8.81 -19.11
C ASN A 46 9.91 7.73 -18.84
N LEU A 47 8.88 8.06 -18.08
CA LEU A 47 7.76 7.16 -17.83
C LEU A 47 6.92 6.90 -19.11
N ALA A 48 6.76 7.91 -19.98
CA ALA A 48 6.11 7.72 -21.28
C ALA A 48 6.91 6.79 -22.20
N ILE A 49 8.24 6.97 -22.26
CA ILE A 49 9.14 6.09 -23.01
C ILE A 49 9.05 4.67 -22.47
N TRP A 50 9.19 4.50 -21.16
CA TRP A 50 9.09 3.20 -20.51
C TRP A 50 7.74 2.52 -20.78
N ALA A 51 6.64 3.27 -20.73
CA ALA A 51 5.31 2.74 -21.03
C ALA A 51 5.22 2.24 -22.49
N SER A 52 5.80 2.99 -23.44
CA SER A 52 5.86 2.59 -24.85
C SER A 52 6.70 1.33 -25.07
N GLU A 53 7.85 1.23 -24.40
CA GLU A 53 8.75 0.07 -24.50
C GLU A 53 8.13 -1.21 -23.92
N ASN A 54 7.22 -1.07 -22.95
CA ASN A 54 6.56 -2.18 -22.28
C ASN A 54 5.10 -2.40 -22.73
N GLN A 55 4.69 -1.80 -23.86
CA GLN A 55 3.31 -1.86 -24.33
C GLN A 55 2.85 -3.30 -24.61
N GLU A 56 3.70 -4.16 -25.20
CA GLU A 56 3.36 -5.56 -25.46
C GLU A 56 3.10 -6.34 -24.16
N HIS A 57 3.90 -6.10 -23.12
CA HIS A 57 3.69 -6.68 -21.79
C HIS A 57 2.38 -6.20 -21.17
N LEU A 58 2.03 -4.92 -21.36
CA LEU A 58 0.75 -4.41 -20.90
C LEU A 58 -0.41 -5.07 -21.63
N GLU A 59 -0.30 -5.29 -22.95
CA GLU A 59 -1.34 -5.94 -23.75
C GLU A 59 -1.52 -7.42 -23.39
N GLU A 60 -0.43 -8.12 -23.07
CA GLU A 60 -0.48 -9.46 -22.50
C GLU A 60 -1.19 -9.44 -21.13
N TYR A 61 -0.76 -8.57 -20.22
CA TYR A 61 -1.37 -8.41 -18.90
C TYR A 61 -2.86 -8.02 -18.99
N ALA A 62 -3.19 -7.13 -19.91
CA ALA A 62 -4.53 -6.67 -20.22
C ALA A 62 -5.42 -7.79 -20.78
N ARG A 63 -4.88 -8.62 -21.68
CA ARG A 63 -5.58 -9.80 -22.19
C ARG A 63 -5.92 -10.76 -21.07
N GLU A 64 -5.14 -10.81 -20.00
CA GLU A 64 -5.42 -11.61 -18.81
C GLU A 64 -6.38 -10.92 -17.83
N ARG A 65 -6.31 -9.59 -17.67
CA ARG A 65 -7.00 -8.87 -16.58
C ARG A 65 -8.02 -7.80 -17.00
N ASP A 66 -7.67 -6.87 -17.90
CA ASP A 66 -8.53 -5.95 -18.70
C ASP A 66 -7.65 -4.80 -19.25
N GLY A 67 -7.90 -4.35 -20.49
CA GLY A 67 -7.06 -3.41 -21.25
C GLY A 67 -7.14 -1.93 -20.87
N GLN A 68 -7.56 -1.63 -19.66
CA GLN A 68 -7.72 -0.25 -19.20
C GLN A 68 -6.54 0.18 -18.31
N GLY A 69 -6.24 1.49 -18.31
CA GLY A 69 -5.19 2.07 -17.46
C GLY A 69 -3.82 2.25 -18.12
N ALA A 70 -3.72 1.94 -19.42
CA ALA A 70 -2.52 2.20 -20.21
C ALA A 70 -2.19 3.70 -20.26
N ILE A 71 -0.90 4.01 -20.08
CA ILE A 71 -0.36 5.31 -20.45
C ILE A 71 -0.30 5.37 -21.97
N ASN A 72 -1.03 6.31 -22.57
CA ASN A 72 -0.81 6.63 -23.98
C ASN A 72 0.47 7.48 -24.10
N PRO A 73 1.53 7.00 -24.80
CA PRO A 73 2.80 7.70 -24.91
C PRO A 73 2.71 9.03 -25.68
N GLU A 74 1.67 9.23 -26.50
CA GLU A 74 1.43 10.48 -27.23
C GLU A 74 0.95 11.61 -26.32
N TYR A 75 0.41 11.29 -25.14
CA TYR A 75 -0.16 12.26 -24.21
C TYR A 75 0.56 12.24 -22.86
N GLN A 76 1.14 13.39 -22.48
CA GLN A 76 1.82 13.55 -21.18
C GLN A 76 0.86 13.53 -19.96
N SER A 77 -0.46 13.54 -20.19
CA SER A 77 -1.45 13.52 -19.11
C SER A 77 -1.41 12.23 -18.29
N GLY A 78 -1.21 11.07 -18.94
CA GLY A 78 -1.11 9.77 -18.28
C GLY A 78 0.06 9.69 -17.29
N PRO A 79 1.32 9.87 -17.74
CA PRO A 79 2.49 9.83 -16.87
C PRO A 79 2.41 10.85 -15.73
N LYS A 80 1.90 12.07 -16.01
CA LYS A 80 1.70 13.09 -14.99
C LYS A 80 0.76 12.63 -13.87
N ARG A 81 -0.35 11.97 -14.22
CA ARG A 81 -1.32 11.43 -13.23
C ARG A 81 -0.71 10.33 -12.37
N TYR A 82 0.09 9.43 -12.96
CA TYR A 82 0.81 8.41 -12.20
C TYR A 82 1.84 9.02 -11.25
N LEU A 83 2.53 10.07 -11.67
CA LEU A 83 3.46 10.80 -10.82
C LEU A 83 2.77 11.54 -9.66
N GLU A 84 1.60 12.14 -9.92
CA GLU A 84 0.75 12.73 -8.88
C GLU A 84 0.21 11.67 -7.90
N ALA A 85 -0.15 10.47 -8.39
CA ALA A 85 -0.54 9.37 -7.52
C ALA A 85 0.64 8.84 -6.68
N ALA A 86 1.83 8.74 -7.26
CA ALA A 86 3.04 8.38 -6.51
C ALA A 86 3.36 9.41 -5.41
N ASP A 87 3.12 10.70 -5.67
CA ASP A 87 3.26 11.79 -4.69
C ASP A 87 2.22 11.66 -3.56
N GLY A 88 0.95 11.42 -3.94
CA GLY A 88 -0.14 11.19 -2.97
C GLY A 88 0.02 9.93 -2.12
N LEU A 89 0.64 8.89 -2.67
CA LEU A 89 1.03 7.68 -1.94
C LEU A 89 2.38 7.84 -1.22
N GLN A 90 2.98 9.03 -1.25
CA GLN A 90 4.25 9.36 -0.62
C GLN A 90 5.40 8.45 -1.08
N PHE A 91 5.40 7.98 -2.32
CA PHE A 91 6.53 7.26 -2.93
C PHE A 91 7.58 8.24 -3.49
N VAL A 92 7.15 9.44 -3.87
CA VAL A 92 8.04 10.51 -4.29
C VAL A 92 7.84 11.74 -3.41
N ALA A 93 8.81 12.64 -3.41
CA ALA A 93 8.72 13.95 -2.79
C ALA A 93 9.21 15.03 -3.76
N ARG A 94 8.61 16.22 -3.67
CA ARG A 94 9.00 17.39 -4.46
C ARG A 94 9.86 18.32 -3.62
N THR A 95 11.04 18.68 -4.11
CA THR A 95 11.95 19.63 -3.44
C THR A 95 12.58 20.56 -4.46
N GLY A 96 12.27 21.86 -4.39
CA GLY A 96 12.84 22.87 -5.30
C GLY A 96 12.58 22.59 -6.80
N GLY A 97 11.37 22.13 -7.15
CA GLY A 97 11.00 21.77 -8.53
C GLY A 97 11.56 20.43 -9.03
N LYS A 98 12.36 19.75 -8.20
CA LYS A 98 12.90 18.42 -8.47
C LYS A 98 12.07 17.35 -7.80
N ILE A 99 12.18 16.14 -8.31
CA ILE A 99 11.52 14.95 -7.77
C ILE A 99 12.59 13.99 -7.25
N VAL A 100 12.37 13.48 -6.05
CA VAL A 100 13.21 12.46 -5.43
C VAL A 100 12.33 11.33 -4.92
N LEU A 101 12.92 10.15 -4.77
CA LEU A 101 12.25 9.07 -4.04
C LEU A 101 12.13 9.45 -2.58
N SER A 102 10.95 9.19 -2.01
CA SER A 102 10.81 9.16 -0.56
C SER A 102 11.44 7.88 0.00
N ARG A 103 11.47 7.74 1.32
CA ARG A 103 11.87 6.49 1.96
C ARG A 103 10.98 5.30 1.61
N PHE A 104 9.69 5.53 1.33
CA PHE A 104 8.75 4.48 0.91
C PHE A 104 8.84 4.17 -0.59
N GLY A 105 9.19 5.16 -1.42
CA GLY A 105 9.56 4.89 -2.81
C GLY A 105 10.86 4.09 -2.91
N GLU A 106 11.84 4.40 -2.06
CA GLU A 106 13.06 3.62 -1.93
C GLU A 106 12.78 2.18 -1.47
N LEU A 107 11.91 2.02 -0.47
CA LEU A 107 11.46 0.70 -0.03
C LEU A 107 10.82 -0.09 -1.17
N LEU A 108 9.87 0.50 -1.91
CA LEU A 108 9.26 -0.14 -3.07
C LEU A 108 10.31 -0.56 -4.11
N ARG A 109 11.27 0.33 -4.40
CA ARG A 109 12.38 0.05 -5.33
C ARG A 109 13.23 -1.13 -4.87
N THR A 110 13.57 -1.19 -3.57
CA THR A 110 14.35 -2.29 -2.98
C THR A 110 13.57 -3.60 -3.03
N LEU A 111 12.27 -3.58 -2.72
CA LEU A 111 11.41 -4.77 -2.75
C LEU A 111 11.22 -5.31 -4.17
N ALA A 112 11.02 -4.44 -5.17
CA ALA A 112 10.93 -4.84 -6.57
C ALA A 112 12.22 -5.49 -7.11
N CYS A 113 13.36 -5.26 -6.46
CA CYS A 113 14.62 -5.93 -6.77
C CYS A 113 14.76 -7.32 -6.11
N LEU A 114 13.94 -7.66 -5.10
CA LEU A 114 14.02 -8.96 -4.40
C LEU A 114 13.55 -10.12 -5.28
N GLU A 115 12.55 -9.87 -6.12
CA GLU A 115 11.94 -10.84 -7.03
C GLU A 115 11.61 -10.12 -8.33
N LYS A 116 12.29 -10.49 -9.43
CA LYS A 116 11.98 -9.91 -10.74
C LYS A 116 10.76 -10.60 -11.34
N ALA A 117 9.66 -9.88 -11.46
CA ALA A 117 8.51 -10.33 -12.23
C ALA A 117 8.89 -10.46 -13.73
N LYS A 118 8.32 -11.46 -14.40
CA LYS A 118 8.51 -11.62 -15.86
C LYS A 118 7.85 -10.48 -16.64
N ASN A 119 6.69 -10.05 -16.18
CA ASN A 119 5.93 -8.95 -16.74
C ASN A 119 5.98 -7.78 -15.75
N PRO A 120 6.44 -6.58 -16.15
CA PRO A 120 6.61 -5.44 -15.25
C PRO A 120 5.31 -4.88 -14.66
N PHE A 121 4.16 -5.27 -15.21
CA PHE A 121 2.84 -4.92 -14.65
C PHE A 121 2.34 -5.94 -13.62
N SER A 122 2.98 -7.11 -13.54
CA SER A 122 2.71 -8.11 -12.51
C SER A 122 3.53 -7.80 -11.27
N LEU A 123 2.87 -7.60 -10.15
CA LEU A 123 3.53 -7.41 -8.87
C LEU A 123 4.13 -8.73 -8.39
N SER A 124 5.38 -8.71 -7.94
CA SER A 124 5.98 -9.82 -7.19
C SER A 124 5.30 -10.04 -5.83
N HIS A 125 5.62 -11.13 -5.13
CA HIS A 125 5.10 -11.41 -3.79
C HIS A 125 5.46 -10.28 -2.81
N ALA A 126 6.71 -9.82 -2.84
CA ALA A 126 7.17 -8.69 -2.04
C ALA A 126 6.38 -7.40 -2.32
N GLU A 127 6.12 -7.11 -3.60
CA GLU A 127 5.32 -5.94 -4.00
C GLU A 127 3.84 -6.09 -3.64
N LEU A 128 3.25 -7.28 -3.75
CA LEU A 128 1.87 -7.54 -3.36
C LEU A 128 1.66 -7.29 -1.86
N LEU A 129 2.56 -7.80 -1.01
CA LEU A 129 2.53 -7.56 0.43
C LEU A 129 2.63 -6.07 0.74
N PHE A 130 3.63 -5.39 0.17
CA PHE A 130 3.86 -3.97 0.40
C PHE A 130 2.69 -3.11 -0.09
N CYS A 131 2.28 -3.26 -1.36
CA CYS A 131 1.23 -2.44 -1.94
C CYS A 131 -0.11 -2.66 -1.23
N THR A 132 -0.45 -3.89 -0.84
CA THR A 132 -1.67 -4.16 -0.06
C THR A 132 -1.62 -3.45 1.29
N TYR A 133 -0.54 -3.64 2.05
CA TYR A 133 -0.35 -2.96 3.34
C TYR A 133 -0.42 -1.44 3.18
N TRP A 134 0.29 -0.89 2.19
CA TRP A 134 0.40 0.56 1.98
C TRP A 134 -0.91 1.20 1.56
N LEU A 135 -1.71 0.53 0.74
CA LEU A 135 -3.03 0.99 0.34
C LEU A 135 -4.05 0.89 1.48
N LEU A 136 -3.98 -0.15 2.32
CA LEU A 136 -4.79 -0.21 3.55
C LEU A 136 -4.40 0.90 4.53
N LEU A 137 -3.11 1.26 4.59
CA LEU A 137 -2.63 2.33 5.45
C LEU A 137 -3.11 3.71 4.98
N ASN A 138 -3.17 3.97 3.67
CA ASN A 138 -3.35 5.32 3.13
C ASN A 138 -4.67 5.56 2.38
N ASP A 139 -5.31 4.52 1.85
CA ASP A 139 -6.50 4.61 0.97
C ASP A 139 -7.63 3.64 1.36
N ALA A 140 -7.62 3.10 2.58
CA ALA A 140 -8.58 2.09 3.02
C ALA A 140 -10.05 2.48 2.79
N ASP A 141 -10.44 3.75 3.03
CA ASP A 141 -11.86 4.13 2.91
C ASP A 141 -12.40 3.99 1.48
N PHE A 142 -11.59 4.30 0.48
CA PHE A 142 -11.98 4.12 -0.93
C PHE A 142 -11.75 2.70 -1.42
N LEU A 143 -10.61 2.10 -1.06
CA LEU A 143 -10.27 0.75 -1.47
C LEU A 143 -11.28 -0.28 -0.94
N LEU A 144 -11.59 -0.22 0.35
CA LEU A 144 -12.49 -1.17 1.01
C LEU A 144 -13.95 -0.98 0.61
N LEU A 145 -14.36 0.24 0.23
CA LEU A 145 -15.70 0.47 -0.31
C LEU A 145 -15.89 -0.27 -1.65
N VAL A 146 -14.90 -0.22 -2.54
CA VAL A 146 -14.93 -0.99 -3.79
C VAL A 146 -14.88 -2.49 -3.52
N MET A 147 -14.07 -2.94 -2.55
CA MET A 147 -13.99 -4.34 -2.14
C MET A 147 -15.33 -4.86 -1.58
N ASP A 148 -15.97 -4.10 -0.69
CA ASP A 148 -17.28 -4.46 -0.12
C ASP A 148 -18.38 -4.48 -1.18
N ALA A 149 -18.35 -3.55 -2.12
CA ALA A 149 -19.26 -3.59 -3.25
C ALA A 149 -19.06 -4.88 -4.08
N ALA A 150 -17.82 -5.24 -4.39
CA ALA A 150 -17.50 -6.46 -5.14
C ALA A 150 -17.89 -7.75 -4.39
N SER A 151 -18.06 -7.70 -3.06
CA SER A 151 -18.49 -8.85 -2.25
C SER A 151 -19.98 -9.20 -2.42
N GLN A 152 -20.78 -8.32 -3.03
CA GLN A 152 -22.21 -8.54 -3.22
C GLN A 152 -22.41 -9.53 -4.38
N GLY A 153 -22.70 -10.80 -4.04
CA GLY A 153 -22.54 -12.01 -4.86
C GLY A 153 -23.21 -12.11 -6.24
N ARG A 154 -23.78 -11.04 -6.79
CA ARG A 154 -24.22 -10.98 -8.21
C ARG A 154 -23.26 -10.23 -9.13
N GLY A 155 -22.19 -9.65 -8.58
CA GLY A 155 -21.25 -8.81 -9.30
C GLY A 155 -21.90 -7.47 -9.66
N LEU A 156 -21.50 -6.40 -8.99
CA LEU A 156 -22.01 -5.07 -9.31
C LEU A 156 -21.45 -4.61 -10.65
N GLN A 157 -22.24 -3.87 -11.42
CA GLN A 157 -21.76 -3.14 -12.58
C GLN A 157 -21.18 -1.78 -12.16
N LEU A 158 -20.27 -1.24 -12.96
CA LEU A 158 -19.58 0.04 -12.65
C LEU A 158 -20.56 1.16 -12.34
N ARG A 159 -21.60 1.30 -13.16
CA ARG A 159 -22.63 2.33 -12.99
C ARG A 159 -23.38 2.19 -11.66
N GLY A 160 -23.69 0.97 -11.25
CA GLY A 160 -24.34 0.68 -9.98
C GLY A 160 -23.45 1.04 -8.79
N LEU A 161 -22.16 0.69 -8.88
CA LEU A 161 -21.18 1.04 -7.85
C LEU A 161 -20.98 2.56 -7.74
N GLN A 162 -20.86 3.27 -8.87
CA GLN A 162 -20.72 4.72 -8.90
C GLN A 162 -21.94 5.44 -8.31
N ALA A 163 -23.16 4.98 -8.62
CA ALA A 163 -24.39 5.58 -8.13
C ALA A 163 -24.54 5.45 -6.60
N GLN A 164 -24.00 4.40 -5.99
CA GLN A 164 -24.07 4.18 -4.54
C GLN A 164 -22.83 4.66 -3.78
N PHE A 165 -21.80 5.12 -4.49
CA PHE A 165 -20.48 5.35 -3.91
C PHE A 165 -20.51 6.38 -2.78
N GLN A 166 -21.09 7.55 -3.01
CA GLN A 166 -21.16 8.61 -2.00
C GLN A 166 -21.94 8.19 -0.75
N CYS A 167 -23.11 7.55 -0.92
CA CYS A 167 -23.92 7.09 0.22
C CYS A 167 -23.15 6.09 1.08
N ARG A 168 -22.57 5.06 0.45
CA ARG A 168 -21.79 4.04 1.18
C ARG A 168 -20.53 4.59 1.82
N PHE A 169 -19.91 5.60 1.19
CA PHE A 169 -18.75 6.28 1.77
C PHE A 169 -19.15 7.02 3.03
N ILE A 170 -20.24 7.78 3.01
CA ILE A 170 -20.77 8.48 4.17
C ILE A 170 -21.15 7.48 5.28
N GLU A 171 -21.87 6.41 4.95
CA GLU A 171 -22.24 5.35 5.90
C GLU A 171 -21.02 4.75 6.61
N ARG A 172 -19.96 4.44 5.85
CA ARG A 172 -18.69 3.94 6.42
C ARG A 172 -18.07 4.95 7.38
N LEU A 173 -17.97 6.22 6.99
CA LEU A 173 -17.37 7.24 7.84
C LEU A 173 -18.20 7.53 9.10
N GLU A 174 -19.52 7.49 9.00
CA GLU A 174 -20.41 7.63 10.16
C GLU A 174 -20.23 6.48 11.14
N ALA A 175 -20.19 5.24 10.64
CA ALA A 175 -19.95 4.07 11.48
C ALA A 175 -18.59 4.12 12.20
N LYS A 176 -17.54 4.64 11.55
CA LYS A 176 -16.25 4.91 12.21
C LYS A 176 -16.35 5.97 13.29
N ARG A 177 -16.95 7.11 12.95
CA ARG A 177 -17.04 8.29 13.82
C ARG A 177 -17.72 7.95 15.15
N ASP A 178 -18.72 7.08 15.10
CA ASP A 178 -19.49 6.68 16.28
C ASP A 178 -18.70 5.76 17.24
N LEU A 179 -17.58 5.18 16.79
CA LEU A 179 -16.71 4.30 17.57
C LEU A 179 -15.43 4.99 18.07
N VAL A 180 -14.97 6.02 17.38
CA VAL A 180 -13.73 6.73 17.70
C VAL A 180 -13.90 7.58 18.95
N THR A 181 -13.03 7.41 19.94
CA THR A 181 -13.02 8.22 21.17
C THR A 181 -12.17 9.49 21.04
N ASP A 182 -11.13 9.48 20.20
CA ASP A 182 -10.28 10.64 19.98
C ASP A 182 -11.04 11.79 19.28
N ILE A 183 -11.00 12.98 19.89
CA ILE A 183 -11.75 14.14 19.41
C ILE A 183 -11.22 14.61 18.06
N ALA A 184 -9.89 14.64 17.86
CA ALA A 184 -9.31 15.13 16.62
C ALA A 184 -9.66 14.20 15.44
N VAL A 185 -9.59 12.89 15.63
CA VAL A 185 -9.99 11.91 14.61
C VAL A 185 -11.50 12.00 14.32
N ARG A 186 -12.32 12.17 15.35
CA ARG A 186 -13.78 12.33 15.19
C ARG A 186 -14.13 13.59 14.37
N GLU A 187 -13.44 14.70 14.62
CA GLU A 187 -13.61 15.94 13.86
C GLU A 187 -13.16 15.78 12.40
N GLU A 188 -12.05 15.08 12.15
CA GLU A 188 -11.58 14.78 10.80
C GLU A 188 -12.63 13.96 10.00
N LEU A 189 -13.20 12.93 10.63
CA LEU A 189 -14.29 12.14 10.05
C LEU A 189 -15.53 12.99 9.76
N ARG A 190 -15.92 13.85 10.71
CA ARG A 190 -17.06 14.77 10.52
C ARG A 190 -16.83 15.70 9.34
N ASP A 191 -15.64 16.26 9.21
CA ASP A 191 -15.27 17.15 8.11
C ASP A 191 -15.26 16.40 6.77
N ALA A 192 -14.78 15.16 6.74
CA ALA A 192 -14.82 14.30 5.56
C ALA A 192 -16.27 13.99 5.12
N ILE A 193 -17.15 13.66 6.07
CA ILE A 193 -18.58 13.46 5.82
C ILE A 193 -19.21 14.72 5.24
N GLN A 194 -18.95 15.88 5.84
CA GLN A 194 -19.52 17.15 5.38
C GLN A 194 -19.01 17.55 3.99
N ARG A 195 -17.73 17.31 3.71
CA ARG A 195 -17.16 17.47 2.36
C ARG A 195 -17.88 16.58 1.35
N ALA A 196 -18.09 15.30 1.67
CA ALA A 196 -18.79 14.38 0.80
C ALA A 196 -20.23 14.81 0.55
N ARG A 197 -20.98 15.21 1.59
CA ARG A 197 -22.38 15.67 1.48
C ARG A 197 -22.53 16.93 0.65
N ASN A 198 -21.66 17.93 0.86
CA ASN A 198 -21.91 19.28 0.34
C ASN A 198 -21.08 19.64 -0.88
N LYS A 199 -19.87 19.10 -1.02
CA LYS A 199 -18.94 19.48 -2.09
C LYS A 199 -19.00 18.54 -3.29
N TRP A 200 -19.53 17.33 -3.12
CA TRP A 200 -19.72 16.41 -4.23
C TRP A 200 -21.05 16.71 -4.93
N GLN A 201 -21.10 17.84 -5.63
CA GLN A 201 -22.30 18.31 -6.36
C GLN A 201 -22.71 17.36 -7.50
N THR A 202 -21.78 16.55 -8.00
CA THR A 202 -22.03 15.49 -9.00
C THR A 202 -21.32 14.22 -8.56
N PRO A 203 -21.87 13.48 -7.58
CA PRO A 203 -21.24 12.31 -6.96
C PRO A 203 -20.75 11.28 -7.97
N GLU A 204 -21.49 11.08 -9.06
CA GLU A 204 -21.16 10.15 -10.13
C GLU A 204 -19.84 10.51 -10.82
N ARG A 205 -19.57 11.80 -11.02
CA ARG A 205 -18.32 12.29 -11.63
C ARG A 205 -17.12 12.06 -10.71
N TYR A 206 -17.30 12.23 -9.40
CA TYR A 206 -16.25 11.88 -8.43
C TYR A 206 -16.00 10.36 -8.44
N ALA A 207 -17.08 9.56 -8.40
CA ALA A 207 -16.98 8.11 -8.43
C ALA A 207 -16.38 7.57 -9.75
N GLU A 208 -16.54 8.28 -10.88
CA GLU A 208 -15.90 7.96 -12.15
C GLU A 208 -14.38 7.93 -12.08
N HIS A 209 -13.80 8.73 -11.20
CA HIS A 209 -12.35 8.85 -11.08
C HIS A 209 -11.80 7.99 -9.94
N ILE A 210 -12.60 7.73 -8.91
CA ILE A 210 -12.22 6.94 -7.76
C ILE A 210 -12.40 5.45 -8.04
N VAL A 211 -13.60 5.02 -8.42
CA VAL A 211 -13.97 3.59 -8.50
C VAL A 211 -13.09 2.81 -9.49
N PRO A 212 -12.90 3.23 -10.75
CA PRO A 212 -12.11 2.45 -11.70
C PRO A 212 -10.64 2.34 -11.32
N THR A 213 -10.10 3.35 -10.63
CA THR A 213 -8.72 3.39 -10.12
C THR A 213 -8.54 2.31 -9.05
N ARG A 214 -9.40 2.31 -8.02
CA ARG A 214 -9.30 1.34 -6.91
C ARG A 214 -9.66 -0.07 -7.37
N ALA A 215 -10.61 -0.22 -8.28
CA ALA A 215 -10.91 -1.50 -8.87
C ALA A 215 -9.74 -2.05 -9.71
N GLY A 216 -9.02 -1.18 -10.43
CA GLY A 216 -7.76 -1.53 -11.09
C GLY A 216 -6.70 -2.01 -10.11
N TRP A 217 -6.51 -1.29 -9.00
CA TRP A 217 -5.57 -1.71 -7.95
C TRP A 217 -5.95 -3.05 -7.32
N LEU A 218 -7.22 -3.26 -6.96
CA LEU A 218 -7.68 -4.54 -6.43
C LEU A 218 -7.50 -5.69 -7.43
N LEU A 219 -7.64 -5.42 -8.73
CA LEU A 219 -7.37 -6.42 -9.77
C LEU A 219 -5.88 -6.76 -9.87
N ASP A 220 -5.01 -5.75 -9.79
CA ASP A 220 -3.55 -5.92 -9.80
C ASP A 220 -3.06 -6.68 -8.55
N LEU A 221 -3.70 -6.44 -7.40
CA LEU A 221 -3.46 -7.17 -6.14
C LEU A 221 -4.04 -8.59 -6.14
N GLY A 222 -4.82 -8.97 -7.16
CA GLY A 222 -5.44 -10.30 -7.24
C GLY A 222 -6.72 -10.48 -6.42
N PHE A 223 -7.31 -9.40 -5.89
CA PHE A 223 -8.52 -9.44 -5.06
C PHE A 223 -9.84 -9.38 -5.85
N LEU A 224 -9.78 -9.15 -7.16
CA LEU A 224 -10.93 -9.24 -8.07
C LEU A 224 -10.74 -10.36 -9.09
N GLU A 225 -11.85 -10.97 -9.49
CA GLU A 225 -11.90 -12.00 -10.53
C GLU A 225 -11.62 -11.41 -11.92
N PRO A 226 -10.48 -11.75 -12.58
CA PRO A 226 -10.12 -11.15 -13.86
C PRO A 226 -11.14 -11.45 -14.98
N SER A 227 -11.72 -12.65 -14.96
CA SER A 227 -12.70 -13.07 -15.96
C SER A 227 -14.02 -12.28 -15.89
N GLU A 228 -14.39 -11.85 -14.68
CA GLU A 228 -15.58 -11.06 -14.40
C GLU A 228 -15.34 -9.58 -14.64
N PHE A 229 -14.15 -9.10 -14.28
CA PHE A 229 -13.72 -7.73 -14.52
C PHE A 229 -13.78 -7.36 -16.01
N LYS A 230 -13.34 -8.26 -16.92
CA LYS A 230 -13.48 -8.08 -18.38
C LYS A 230 -14.92 -7.90 -18.85
N LYS A 231 -15.87 -8.52 -18.15
CA LYS A 231 -17.32 -8.37 -18.40
C LYS A 231 -17.90 -7.12 -17.72
N LYS A 232 -17.04 -6.24 -17.18
CA LYS A 232 -17.39 -5.05 -16.40
C LYS A 232 -18.21 -5.37 -15.15
N ARG A 233 -17.99 -6.57 -14.58
CA ARG A 233 -18.58 -7.02 -13.31
C ARG A 233 -17.48 -7.07 -12.26
N TYR A 234 -17.74 -6.47 -11.10
CA TYR A 234 -16.80 -6.47 -9.99
C TYR A 234 -17.19 -7.58 -9.03
N VAL A 235 -16.38 -8.63 -8.99
CA VAL A 235 -16.55 -9.82 -8.15
C VAL A 235 -15.25 -10.07 -7.41
N LEU A 236 -15.32 -10.27 -6.09
CA LEU A 236 -14.14 -10.66 -5.32
C LEU A 236 -13.63 -12.02 -5.76
N SER A 237 -12.30 -12.16 -5.82
CA SER A 237 -11.66 -13.46 -5.91
C SER A 237 -11.72 -14.21 -4.58
N SER A 238 -11.27 -15.47 -4.57
CA SER A 238 -11.04 -16.21 -3.33
C SER A 238 -10.07 -15.47 -2.40
N GLN A 239 -9.00 -14.91 -2.96
CA GLN A 239 -8.00 -14.12 -2.22
C GLN A 239 -8.61 -12.85 -1.64
N GLY A 240 -9.38 -12.11 -2.44
CA GLY A 240 -10.08 -10.91 -1.99
C GLY A 240 -11.12 -11.18 -0.91
N THR A 241 -11.80 -12.33 -0.98
CA THR A 241 -12.75 -12.78 0.03
C THR A 241 -12.05 -13.08 1.35
N ARG A 242 -10.94 -13.85 1.32
CA ARG A 242 -10.13 -14.16 2.51
C ARG A 242 -9.59 -12.90 3.18
N LEU A 243 -9.01 -11.98 2.39
CA LEU A 243 -8.51 -10.72 2.95
C LEU A 243 -9.65 -9.94 3.62
N ARG A 244 -10.79 -9.80 2.94
CA ARG A 244 -11.96 -9.10 3.49
C ARG A 244 -12.41 -9.72 4.81
N GLU A 245 -12.44 -11.03 4.92
CA GLU A 245 -12.84 -11.74 6.14
C GLU A 245 -11.84 -11.58 7.29
N ALA A 246 -10.57 -11.34 6.99
CA ALA A 246 -9.52 -11.06 7.97
C ALA A 246 -9.53 -9.60 8.49
N LEU A 247 -10.23 -8.68 7.80
CA LEU A 247 -10.40 -7.30 8.25
C LEU A 247 -11.27 -7.20 9.51
N GLU A 248 -11.08 -6.14 10.28
CA GLU A 248 -11.76 -5.92 11.55
C GLU A 248 -13.22 -5.52 11.34
N PRO A 249 -14.20 -6.24 11.93
CA PRO A 249 -15.59 -5.89 11.78
C PRO A 249 -15.91 -4.59 12.51
N ILE A 250 -16.68 -3.71 11.86
CA ILE A 250 -17.26 -2.53 12.51
C ILE A 250 -18.54 -2.99 13.24
N PRO A 251 -18.64 -2.89 14.57
CA PRO A 251 -19.80 -3.32 15.35
C PRO A 251 -21.12 -2.79 14.79
N SER A 252 -22.16 -3.63 14.84
CA SER A 252 -23.53 -3.30 14.40
C SER A 252 -23.68 -2.96 12.90
N THR A 253 -22.67 -3.25 12.08
CA THR A 253 -22.73 -3.10 10.63
C THR A 253 -22.21 -4.36 9.93
N ASN A 254 -22.39 -4.45 8.61
CA ASN A 254 -21.76 -5.47 7.77
C ASN A 254 -20.40 -5.04 7.21
N LEU A 255 -19.91 -3.87 7.64
CA LEU A 255 -18.67 -3.28 7.15
C LEU A 255 -17.48 -3.85 7.91
N ARG A 256 -16.35 -3.91 7.21
CA ARG A 256 -15.05 -4.25 7.79
C ARG A 256 -14.02 -3.21 7.42
N ASP A 257 -13.06 -3.00 8.30
CA ASP A 257 -12.08 -1.92 8.20
C ASP A 257 -10.74 -2.28 8.84
N VAL A 258 -9.84 -1.31 8.88
CA VAL A 258 -8.52 -1.40 9.50
C VAL A 258 -8.35 -0.33 10.58
N THR A 259 -7.89 -0.78 11.74
CA THR A 259 -7.42 0.08 12.83
C THR A 259 -5.90 0.21 12.79
N GLY A 260 -5.34 1.16 13.56
CA GLY A 260 -3.89 1.23 13.75
C GLY A 260 -3.31 -0.06 14.34
N ASP A 261 -4.06 -0.72 15.23
CA ASP A 261 -3.61 -1.96 15.89
C ASP A 261 -3.66 -3.15 14.93
N TRP A 262 -4.69 -3.24 14.10
CA TRP A 262 -4.76 -4.26 13.05
C TRP A 262 -3.60 -4.08 12.05
N LEU A 263 -3.35 -2.86 11.60
CA LEU A 263 -2.25 -2.55 10.68
C LEU A 263 -0.89 -2.95 11.27
N TRP A 264 -0.67 -2.70 12.56
CA TRP A 264 0.61 -2.98 13.21
C TRP A 264 0.79 -4.46 13.58
N GLY A 265 -0.27 -5.12 14.06
CA GLY A 265 -0.18 -6.42 14.71
C GLY A 265 -0.73 -7.62 13.93
N LYS A 266 -1.49 -7.40 12.84
CA LYS A 266 -2.19 -8.49 12.14
C LYS A 266 -2.09 -8.43 10.62
N SER A 267 -1.79 -7.27 10.04
CA SER A 267 -1.93 -7.02 8.62
C SER A 267 -1.10 -7.94 7.74
N PHE A 268 0.18 -8.16 8.04
CA PHE A 268 1.06 -8.96 7.18
C PHE A 268 0.64 -10.42 7.18
N THR A 269 0.31 -11.00 8.33
CA THR A 269 -0.24 -12.35 8.40
C THR A 269 -1.56 -12.46 7.63
N ALA A 270 -2.49 -11.51 7.81
CA ALA A 270 -3.77 -11.52 7.11
C ALA A 270 -3.61 -11.41 5.58
N ILE A 271 -2.68 -10.56 5.10
CA ILE A 271 -2.40 -10.39 3.67
C ILE A 271 -1.74 -11.66 3.13
N GLU A 272 -0.73 -12.18 3.80
CA GLU A 272 -0.02 -13.41 3.43
C GLU A 272 -0.98 -14.60 3.29
N GLU A 273 -1.83 -14.84 4.30
CA GLU A 273 -2.84 -15.92 4.29
C GLU A 273 -3.91 -15.73 3.21
N SER A 274 -4.17 -14.48 2.81
CA SER A 274 -5.12 -14.20 1.74
C SER A 274 -4.57 -14.53 0.36
N LEU A 275 -3.25 -14.48 0.15
CA LEU A 275 -2.60 -14.60 -1.14
C LEU A 275 -2.14 -16.06 -1.39
N ASP A 276 -2.43 -16.58 -2.58
CA ASP A 276 -2.11 -17.98 -2.90
C ASP A 276 -0.58 -18.20 -2.98
N GLY A 277 -0.10 -19.29 -2.40
CA GLY A 277 1.31 -19.70 -2.50
C GLY A 277 2.29 -18.96 -1.58
N MET A 278 1.80 -18.05 -0.72
CA MET A 278 2.65 -17.27 0.19
C MET A 278 2.57 -17.65 1.66
N ALA A 279 1.71 -18.59 2.06
CA ALA A 279 1.55 -18.94 3.47
C ALA A 279 2.87 -19.43 4.09
N GLY A 280 3.41 -18.62 5.00
CA GLY A 280 4.56 -18.94 5.82
C GLY A 280 4.31 -20.20 6.63
N LYS A 281 5.39 -20.94 6.86
CA LYS A 281 5.34 -22.26 7.49
C LYS A 281 5.63 -22.22 8.98
N THR A 282 6.35 -21.17 9.40
CA THR A 282 6.86 -21.05 10.76
C THR A 282 6.49 -19.69 11.31
N ARG A 283 5.95 -19.64 12.53
CA ARG A 283 5.62 -18.37 13.18
C ARG A 283 6.87 -17.79 13.82
N TRP A 284 7.01 -16.47 13.80
CA TRP A 284 8.10 -15.76 14.47
C TRP A 284 8.27 -16.17 15.93
N GLY A 285 7.15 -16.35 16.64
CA GLY A 285 7.08 -16.78 18.04
C GLY A 285 7.73 -18.13 18.32
N ASP A 286 7.78 -19.02 17.33
CA ASP A 286 8.26 -20.40 17.47
C ASP A 286 9.78 -20.53 17.25
N LEU A 287 10.43 -19.48 16.73
CA LEU A 287 11.86 -19.43 16.52
C LEU A 287 12.62 -19.15 17.82
N SER A 288 13.80 -19.76 17.97
CA SER A 288 14.76 -19.38 19.01
C SER A 288 15.33 -17.99 18.74
N ASP A 289 15.85 -17.34 19.79
CA ASP A 289 16.47 -16.02 19.63
C ASP A 289 17.69 -16.03 18.72
N GLN A 290 18.43 -17.15 18.66
CA GLN A 290 19.56 -17.29 17.74
C GLN A 290 19.08 -17.32 16.28
N GLU A 291 18.07 -18.13 15.97
CA GLU A 291 17.50 -18.19 14.62
C GLU A 291 16.94 -16.83 14.19
N ARG A 292 16.25 -16.12 15.10
CA ARG A 292 15.75 -14.76 14.83
C ARG A 292 16.88 -13.78 14.50
N ARG A 293 18.02 -13.86 15.21
CA ARG A 293 19.21 -13.04 14.90
C ARG A 293 19.78 -13.37 13.53
N ASP A 294 19.99 -14.65 13.25
CA ASP A 294 20.61 -15.11 12.00
C ASP A 294 19.77 -14.70 10.78
N LEU A 295 18.45 -14.83 10.89
CA LEU A 295 17.50 -14.43 9.84
C LEU A 295 17.43 -12.91 9.63
N LEU A 296 17.68 -12.11 10.66
CA LEU A 296 17.58 -10.65 10.59
C LEU A 296 18.90 -9.95 10.25
N GLU A 297 20.05 -10.62 10.35
CA GLU A 297 21.34 -9.95 10.15
C GLU A 297 21.47 -9.30 8.77
N GLU A 298 21.22 -10.07 7.72
CA GLU A 298 21.34 -9.58 6.36
C GLU A 298 20.27 -8.53 6.00
N PRO A 299 18.97 -8.73 6.31
CA PRO A 299 17.94 -7.71 6.10
C PRO A 299 18.23 -6.40 6.83
N MET A 300 18.67 -6.46 8.10
CA MET A 300 19.00 -5.26 8.88
C MET A 300 20.19 -4.52 8.26
N ARG A 301 21.25 -5.23 7.87
CA ARG A 301 22.42 -4.63 7.21
C ARG A 301 22.04 -3.92 5.92
N LYS A 302 21.19 -4.53 5.09
CA LYS A 302 20.66 -3.91 3.86
C LYS A 302 19.77 -2.70 4.17
N ALA A 303 18.96 -2.75 5.21
CA ALA A 303 18.12 -1.63 5.61
C ALA A 303 18.95 -0.38 5.98
N PHE A 304 20.11 -0.54 6.62
CA PHE A 304 21.05 0.56 6.85
C PHE A 304 21.65 1.15 5.57
N GLN A 305 21.80 0.35 4.52
CA GLN A 305 22.30 0.82 3.23
C GLN A 305 21.22 1.54 2.42
N HIS A 306 19.98 1.04 2.46
CA HIS A 306 18.89 1.56 1.63
C HIS A 306 18.09 2.69 2.28
N PHE A 307 17.97 2.73 3.62
CA PHE A 307 17.14 3.71 4.31
C PHE A 307 17.91 4.64 5.26
N PRO A 308 19.09 5.17 4.88
CA PRO A 308 19.93 5.94 5.78
C PRO A 308 19.30 7.27 6.18
N LEU A 309 19.65 7.74 7.38
CA LEU A 309 19.42 9.11 7.81
C LEU A 309 20.67 9.95 7.54
N LEU A 310 20.47 11.09 6.87
CA LEU A 310 21.57 11.95 6.46
C LEU A 310 22.39 12.41 7.66
N GLY A 311 23.71 12.26 7.58
CA GLY A 311 24.64 12.71 8.63
C GLY A 311 24.70 11.81 9.86
N MET A 312 24.01 10.66 9.86
CA MET A 312 23.98 9.72 10.99
C MET A 312 24.24 8.29 10.52
N ARG A 313 24.87 7.48 11.37
CA ARG A 313 24.91 6.01 11.20
C ARG A 313 23.58 5.41 11.66
N ALA A 314 22.49 5.85 11.06
CA ALA A 314 21.13 5.47 11.43
C ALA A 314 20.26 5.19 10.20
N CYS A 315 19.21 4.41 10.36
CA CYS A 315 18.19 4.19 9.34
C CYS A 315 16.78 4.45 9.87
N SER A 316 15.85 4.77 8.98
CA SER A 316 14.45 5.01 9.33
C SER A 316 13.77 3.72 9.82
N MET A 317 13.10 3.78 10.96
CA MET A 317 12.57 2.59 11.63
C MET A 317 11.44 1.91 10.84
N LEU A 318 10.41 2.66 10.44
CA LEU A 318 9.24 2.06 9.77
C LEU A 318 9.58 1.38 8.43
N PRO A 319 10.29 2.04 7.47
CA PRO A 319 10.72 1.37 6.25
C PRO A 319 11.57 0.12 6.51
N THR A 320 12.45 0.18 7.52
CA THR A 320 13.28 -0.95 7.94
C THR A 320 12.45 -2.12 8.45
N LEU A 321 11.46 -1.87 9.31
CA LEU A 321 10.58 -2.92 9.82
C LEU A 321 9.76 -3.56 8.71
N ILE A 322 9.15 -2.76 7.83
CA ILE A 322 8.38 -3.28 6.69
C ILE A 322 9.27 -4.12 5.78
N TYR A 323 10.47 -3.63 5.46
CA TYR A 323 11.44 -4.37 4.66
C TYR A 323 11.78 -5.73 5.29
N CYS A 324 12.13 -5.75 6.57
CA CYS A 324 12.51 -6.96 7.27
C CYS A 324 11.35 -7.96 7.34
N VAL A 325 10.12 -7.51 7.68
CA VAL A 325 8.93 -8.36 7.69
C VAL A 325 8.70 -9.00 6.31
N ILE A 326 8.76 -8.22 5.24
CA ILE A 326 8.54 -8.74 3.88
C ILE A 326 9.64 -9.72 3.48
N VAL A 327 10.91 -9.44 3.80
CA VAL A 327 12.01 -10.36 3.51
C VAL A 327 11.85 -11.67 4.29
N LEU A 328 11.50 -11.61 5.58
CA LEU A 328 11.24 -12.78 6.41
C LEU A 328 10.11 -13.65 5.85
N ILE A 329 9.01 -13.04 5.40
CA ILE A 329 7.90 -13.75 4.76
C ILE A 329 8.36 -14.37 3.43
N VAL A 330 8.85 -13.54 2.50
CA VAL A 330 9.09 -13.95 1.11
C VAL A 330 10.29 -14.87 0.95
N LYS A 331 11.38 -14.63 1.68
CA LYS A 331 12.63 -15.39 1.53
C LYS A 331 12.75 -16.53 2.52
N HIS A 332 12.13 -16.42 3.69
CA HIS A 332 12.30 -17.37 4.77
C HIS A 332 11.00 -18.08 5.18
N GLY A 333 9.84 -17.68 4.63
CA GLY A 333 8.55 -18.31 4.96
C GLY A 333 8.16 -18.13 6.43
N ILE A 334 8.59 -17.02 7.04
CA ILE A 334 8.35 -16.71 8.45
C ILE A 334 7.17 -15.76 8.58
N GLN A 335 6.14 -16.19 9.31
CA GLN A 335 4.98 -15.36 9.61
C GLN A 335 5.32 -14.40 10.75
N VAL A 336 5.30 -13.10 10.46
CA VAL A 336 5.66 -12.05 11.43
C VAL A 336 4.90 -10.75 11.11
N ASN A 337 4.52 -10.00 12.14
CA ASN A 337 3.95 -8.66 12.00
C ASN A 337 4.92 -7.58 12.49
N LEU A 338 4.62 -6.31 12.18
CA LEU A 338 5.43 -5.17 12.60
C LEU A 338 5.53 -5.07 14.13
N ALA A 339 4.45 -5.39 14.84
CA ALA A 339 4.40 -5.42 16.30
C ALA A 339 5.42 -6.38 16.91
N ASP A 340 5.41 -7.64 16.45
CA ASP A 340 6.25 -8.70 16.99
C ASP A 340 7.73 -8.40 16.71
N LEU A 341 8.04 -7.98 15.48
CA LEU A 341 9.39 -7.62 15.09
C LEU A 341 9.89 -6.41 15.88
N ALA A 342 9.08 -5.35 16.00
CA ALA A 342 9.46 -4.15 16.72
C ALA A 342 9.67 -4.41 18.22
N SER A 343 8.84 -5.26 18.85
CA SER A 343 9.01 -5.65 20.26
C SER A 343 10.33 -6.39 20.43
N TRP A 344 10.56 -7.40 19.59
CA TRP A 344 11.75 -8.23 19.69
C TRP A 344 13.04 -7.42 19.49
N ILE A 345 13.12 -6.57 18.46
CA ILE A 345 14.29 -5.71 18.19
C ILE A 345 14.55 -4.75 19.37
N ASN A 346 13.50 -4.27 20.04
CA ASN A 346 13.60 -3.34 21.17
C ASN A 346 14.05 -4.01 22.48
N GLU A 347 13.72 -5.29 22.65
CA GLU A 347 14.08 -6.08 23.84
C GLU A 347 15.49 -6.69 23.76
N GLN A 348 16.11 -6.69 22.58
CA GLN A 348 17.41 -7.32 22.40
C GLN A 348 18.54 -6.59 23.15
N VAL A 349 19.10 -7.30 24.14
CA VAL A 349 20.35 -6.90 24.81
C VAL A 349 21.56 -7.12 23.89
N THR A 350 21.52 -8.20 23.09
CA THR A 350 22.56 -8.51 22.11
C THR A 350 22.11 -8.12 20.70
N PRO A 351 22.89 -7.33 19.96
CA PRO A 351 22.46 -6.84 18.67
C PRO A 351 22.40 -7.92 17.58
N VAL A 352 21.65 -7.65 16.51
CA VAL A 352 21.60 -8.47 15.30
C VAL A 352 22.88 -8.24 14.50
N GLY A 353 23.94 -8.99 14.80
CA GLY A 353 25.24 -8.92 14.13
C GLY A 353 26.08 -7.66 14.39
N PHE A 354 25.47 -6.53 14.77
CA PHE A 354 26.18 -5.27 15.08
C PHE A 354 25.38 -4.40 16.06
N PRO A 355 26.05 -3.69 17.00
CA PRO A 355 25.39 -2.89 18.02
C PRO A 355 24.54 -1.75 17.47
N TYR A 356 23.32 -1.63 18.00
CA TYR A 356 22.38 -0.58 17.64
C TYR A 356 21.54 -0.11 18.84
N ARG A 357 20.93 1.07 18.71
CA ARG A 357 19.94 1.64 19.61
C ARG A 357 18.69 2.04 18.83
N ILE A 358 17.52 1.77 19.38
CA ILE A 358 16.26 2.29 18.82
C ILE A 358 15.93 3.63 19.48
N HIS A 359 15.57 4.61 18.66
CA HIS A 359 15.03 5.88 19.09
C HIS A 359 13.57 5.98 18.65
N LEU A 360 12.69 6.11 19.63
CA LEU A 360 11.25 6.15 19.43
C LEU A 360 10.78 7.59 19.58
N SER A 361 10.13 8.10 18.53
CA SER A 361 9.49 9.43 18.53
C SER A 361 7.97 9.26 18.58
N PRO A 362 7.22 10.23 19.15
CA PRO A 362 5.76 10.30 18.99
C PRO A 362 5.35 10.30 17.51
N LEU A 363 6.15 10.96 16.67
CA LEU A 363 6.01 10.93 15.22
C LEU A 363 6.81 9.75 14.66
N GLU A 364 6.11 8.80 14.08
CA GLU A 364 6.71 7.56 13.55
C GLU A 364 7.75 7.84 12.45
N ALA A 365 7.55 8.89 11.67
CA ALA A 365 8.49 9.34 10.63
C ALA A 365 9.87 9.74 11.20
N ASP A 366 9.94 10.07 12.49
CA ASP A 366 11.14 10.49 13.21
C ASP A 366 11.73 9.36 14.06
N SER A 367 11.13 8.16 14.05
CA SER A 367 11.71 7.00 14.74
C SER A 367 12.80 6.36 13.89
N TYR A 368 13.90 5.97 14.52
CA TYR A 368 15.09 5.46 13.81
C TYR A 368 15.87 4.42 14.61
N ILE A 369 16.69 3.65 13.89
CA ILE A 369 17.62 2.67 14.46
C ILE A 369 19.04 3.17 14.18
N GLN A 370 19.85 3.36 15.22
CA GLN A 370 21.19 3.93 15.15
C GLN A 370 22.24 2.88 15.47
N MET A 371 23.23 2.67 14.60
CA MET A 371 24.41 1.86 14.92
C MET A 371 25.23 2.53 16.02
N ILE A 372 25.69 1.74 17.00
CA ILE A 372 26.61 2.15 18.05
C ILE A 372 28.00 1.58 17.69
N ASP A 373 29.05 2.27 18.10
CA ASP A 373 30.44 1.80 17.98
C ASP A 373 30.84 0.85 19.12
#